data_AF-A0A2K8SYD5-F1
#
_entry.id   AF-A0A2K8SYD5-F1
#
_cell.length_a   1.000
_cell.length_b   1.000
_cell.length_c   1.000
_cell.angle_alpha   90.00
_cell.angle_beta   90.00
_cell.angle_gamma   90.00
#
_symmetry.space_group_name_H-M   'P 1'
#
loop_
_entity.id
_entity.type
_entity.pdbx_description
1 polymer ?
#
loop_
_entity_poly.entity_id
_entity_poly.type
_entity_poly.pdbx_seq_one_letter_code
_entity_poly.pdbx_strand_id
1 'polypeptide(L)' 'MSGNFKVTIPNASEMMNANESFEMSKDELEAHFPKEINILENSPCIAVSIAYPNGDGSIIIEKTKTR' A
#
# COMPACT_ATOMS: atom_id res chain seq x y z
N MET A 1 15.31 -4.45 -11.54
CA MET A 1 14.60 -5.22 -10.50
C MET A 1 13.30 -4.50 -10.24
N SER A 2 12.22 -4.89 -10.92
CA SER A 2 10.91 -4.30 -10.68
C SER A 2 10.37 -4.93 -9.40
N GLY A 3 10.51 -4.24 -8.27
CA GLY A 3 9.85 -4.63 -7.04
C GLY A 3 8.35 -4.42 -7.24
N ASN A 4 7.56 -5.49 -7.12
CA ASN A 4 6.12 -5.36 -7.06
C ASN A 4 5.75 -4.93 -5.65
N PHE A 5 4.83 -3.99 -5.52
CA PHE A 5 4.21 -3.62 -4.25
C PHE A 5 2.80 -4.15 -4.24
N LYS A 6 2.33 -4.60 -3.08
CA LYS A 6 0.95 -5.01 -2.88
C LYS A 6 0.22 -3.85 -2.25
N VAL A 7 -0.86 -3.43 -2.89
CA VAL A 7 -1.78 -2.43 -2.38
C VAL A 7 -3.01 -3.17 -1.87
N THR A 8 -3.38 -2.94 -0.62
CA THR A 8 -4.57 -3.51 0.00
C THR A 8 -5.52 -2.37 0.39
N ILE A 9 -6.77 -2.49 -0.05
CA ILE A 9 -7.88 -1.62 0.32
C ILE A 9 -8.72 -2.40 1.34
N PRO A 10 -8.45 -2.24 2.65
CA PRO A 10 -9.32 -2.79 3.69
C PRO A 10 -10.70 -2.14 3.58
N ASN A 11 -11.72 -2.97 3.41
CA ASN A 11 -13.09 -2.52 3.36
C ASN A 11 -13.59 -2.28 4.80
N ALA A 12 -14.07 -1.08 5.11
CA ALA A 12 -14.53 -0.72 6.45
C ALA A 12 -15.91 -1.31 6.79
N SER A 13 -16.63 -1.86 5.80
CA SER A 13 -18.00 -2.32 5.98
C SER A 13 -18.03 -3.81 6.29
N GLU A 14 -18.52 -4.18 7.49
CA GLU A 14 -18.68 -5.55 8.02
C GLU A 14 -19.59 -6.49 7.18
N MET A 15 -20.03 -6.05 5.99
CA MET A 15 -21.02 -6.76 5.16
C MET A 15 -20.41 -7.61 4.04
N MET A 16 -19.11 -7.47 3.71
CA MET A 16 -18.46 -8.28 2.69
C MET A 16 -17.00 -8.59 3.05
N ASN A 17 -16.73 -9.85 3.39
CA ASN A 17 -15.40 -10.40 3.70
C ASN A 17 -14.48 -10.43 2.45
N ALA A 18 -14.05 -9.27 1.95
CA ALA A 18 -13.00 -9.23 0.94
C ALA A 18 -12.18 -7.94 1.08
N ASN A 19 -11.01 -8.05 1.71
CA ASN A 19 -9.95 -7.09 1.46
C ASN A 19 -9.55 -7.24 -0.01
N GLU A 20 -9.71 -6.19 -0.80
CA GLU A 20 -9.21 -6.19 -2.17
C GLU A 20 -7.73 -5.85 -2.15
N SER A 21 -6.92 -6.71 -2.75
CA SER A 21 -5.50 -6.46 -2.89
C SER A 21 -5.02 -6.72 -4.31
N PHE A 22 -4.18 -5.83 -4.81
CA PHE A 22 -3.62 -5.90 -6.15
C PHE A 22 -2.14 -5.51 -6.13
N GLU A 23 -1.40 -5.95 -7.14
CA GLU A 23 0.00 -5.58 -7.30
C GLU A 23 0.13 -4.35 -8.18
N MET A 24 0.98 -3.41 -7.78
CA MET A 24 1.39 -2.25 -8.57
C MET A 24 2.90 -2.20 -8.70
N SER A 25 3.37 -1.65 -9.81
CA SER A 25 4.79 -1.35 -9.99
C SER A 25 5.22 -0.18 -9.09
N LYS A 26 6.53 -0.10 -8.85
CA LYS A 26 7.13 1.04 -8.15
C LYS A 26 6.78 2.36 -8.81
N ASP A 27 6.95 2.45 -10.13
CA ASP A 27 6.78 3.70 -10.89
C ASP A 27 5.33 4.23 -10.78
N GLU A 28 4.34 3.34 -10.84
CA GLU A 28 2.93 3.72 -10.66
C GLU A 28 2.67 4.21 -9.23
N LEU A 29 3.24 3.56 -8.22
CA LEU A 29 3.07 4.02 -6.84
C LEU A 29 3.85 5.29 -6.53
N GLU A 30 5.01 5.53 -7.12
CA GLU A 30 5.73 6.80 -6.96
C GLU A 30 4.96 7.98 -7.55
N ALA A 31 4.19 7.75 -8.62
CA ALA A 31 3.34 8.78 -9.21
C ALA A 31 2.18 9.20 -8.28
N HIS A 32 1.67 8.29 -7.44
CA HIS A 32 0.51 8.53 -6.58
C HIS A 32 0.86 8.74 -5.09
N PHE A 33 1.86 8.03 -4.59
CA PHE A 33 2.27 7.93 -3.19
C PHE A 33 3.81 8.04 -3.02
N PRO A 34 4.44 9.12 -3.53
CA PRO A 34 5.90 9.25 -3.55
C PRO A 34 6.53 9.26 -2.14
N LYS A 35 5.82 9.82 -1.14
CA LYS A 35 6.32 9.88 0.23
C LYS A 35 6.38 8.50 0.86
N GLU A 36 5.33 7.71 0.65
CA GLU A 36 5.17 6.38 1.19
C GLU A 36 6.16 5.40 0.57
N ILE A 37 6.41 5.51 -0.74
CA ILE A 37 7.46 4.73 -1.39
C ILE A 37 8.83 5.11 -0.87
N ASN A 38 9.12 6.41 -0.69
CA ASN A 38 10.37 6.84 -0.10
C ASN A 38 10.56 6.30 1.34
N ILE A 39 9.50 6.28 2.15
CA ILE A 39 9.52 5.66 3.48
C ILE A 39 9.80 4.17 3.35
N LEU A 40 9.06 3.46 2.50
CA LEU A 40 9.27 2.04 2.30
C LEU A 40 10.72 1.79 1.89
N GLU A 41 11.29 2.47 0.89
CA GLU A 41 12.66 2.20 0.42
C GLU A 41 13.77 2.53 1.41
N ASN A 42 13.60 3.57 2.24
CA ASN A 42 14.64 4.05 3.15
C ASN A 42 14.44 3.62 4.61
N SER A 43 13.36 2.90 4.91
CA SER A 43 13.03 2.40 6.25
C SER A 43 13.10 0.87 6.29
N PRO A 44 13.38 0.26 7.46
CA PRO A 44 13.14 -1.16 7.68
C PRO A 44 11.65 -1.56 7.58
N CYS A 45 10.73 -0.60 7.45
CA CYS A 45 9.31 -0.87 7.26
C CYS A 45 9.04 -1.70 5.99
N ILE A 46 8.23 -2.74 6.15
CA ILE A 46 7.75 -3.59 5.05
C ILE A 46 6.40 -3.12 4.49
N ALA A 47 5.68 -2.29 5.25
CA ALA A 47 4.36 -1.79 4.92
C ALA A 47 4.14 -0.38 5.48
N VAL A 48 3.28 0.40 4.82
CA VAL A 48 2.80 1.72 5.25
C VAL A 48 1.29 1.78 5.07
N SER A 49 0.61 2.49 5.98
CA SER A 49 -0.83 2.71 5.93
C SER A 49 -1.12 4.18 5.70
N ILE A 50 -1.94 4.48 4.72
CA ILE A 50 -2.33 5.82 4.28
C ILE A 50 -3.79 6.00 4.65
N ALA A 51 -4.09 6.78 5.68
CA ALA A 51 -5.46 7.10 6.04
C ALA A 51 -6.15 7.91 4.93
N TYR A 52 -7.43 7.62 4.67
CA TYR A 52 -8.21 8.48 3.80
C TYR A 52 -8.42 9.86 4.44
N PRO A 53 -8.47 10.95 3.65
CA PRO A 53 -8.64 12.31 4.18
C PRO A 53 -9.90 12.51 5.03
N ASN A 54 -10.93 11.69 4.80
CA ASN A 54 -12.22 11.70 5.48
C ASN A 54 -12.27 10.79 6.73
N GLY A 55 -11.23 9.96 6.97
CA GLY A 55 -11.04 9.20 8.21
C GLY A 55 -11.72 7.82 8.27
N ASP A 56 -12.47 7.44 7.24
CA ASP A 56 -13.28 6.21 7.13
C ASP A 56 -12.51 4.99 6.61
N GLY A 57 -11.18 5.06 6.55
CA GLY A 57 -10.36 3.91 6.19
C GLY A 57 -8.92 4.27 5.88
N SER A 58 -8.19 3.30 5.33
CA SER A 58 -6.82 3.47 4.91
C SER A 58 -6.47 2.58 3.73
N ILE A 59 -5.50 2.98 2.91
CA ILE A 59 -4.83 2.11 1.94
C ILE A 59 -3.56 1.57 2.58
N ILE A 60 -3.30 0.28 2.46
CA ILE A 60 -2.05 -0.32 2.93
C ILE A 60 -1.18 -0.64 1.72
N ILE A 61 0.07 -0.19 1.71
CA ILE A 61 1.06 -0.52 0.67
C ILE A 61 2.18 -1.34 1.30
N GLU A 62 2.47 -2.50 0.73
CA GLU A 62 3.43 -3.48 1.24
C GLU A 62 4.46 -3.85 0.17
N LYS A 63 5.71 -4.08 0.57
CA LYS A 63 6.74 -4.64 -0.33
C LYS A 63 6.50 -6.15 -0.50
N THR A 64 6.31 -6.63 -1.73
CA THR A 64 6.02 -8.08 -1.95
C THR A 64 7.24 -8.99 -1.91
N LYS A 65 8.46 -8.47 -1.80
CA LYS A 65 9.68 -9.27 -1.64
C LYS A 65 10.68 -8.57 -0.74
N THR A 66 10.73 -8.98 0.53
CA THR A 66 11.94 -8.91 1.34
C THR A 66 12.78 -10.14 0.99
N ARG A 67 13.84 -9.95 0.20
CA ARG A 67 14.91 -10.94 0.06
C ARG A 67 15.94 -10.72 1.16
#